data_AF-A0A7X2MZA8-F1
#
_entry.id   AF-A0A7X2MZA8-F1
#
_cell.length_a   1.000
_cell.length_b   1.000
_cell.length_c   1.000
_cell.angle_alpha   90.00
_cell.angle_beta   90.00
_cell.angle_gamma   90.00
#
_symmetry.space_group_name_H-M   'P 1'
#
loop_
_entity.id
_entity.type
_entity.pdbx_description
1 polymer ?
#
loop_
_entity_poly.entity_id
_entity_poly.type
_entity_poly.pdbx_seq_one_letter_code
_entity_poly.pdbx_strand_id
1 'polypeptide(L)'
;MSLNNYRDEVKEFLIKMGSNNGDNVQKVNWLNEEFDLLKEAVNQCEEDKIRHQLYDMLYLILEIAADNNFDLDEEWDKGRKRKQEKY
;
A
#
# COMPACT_ATOMS: atom_id res chain seq x y z
N MET A 1 0.96 -5.09 16.09
CA MET A 1 0.43 -5.65 14.83
C MET A 1 1.56 -5.66 13.83
N SER A 2 1.64 -6.69 12.99
CA SER A 2 2.66 -6.81 11.96
C SER A 2 2.13 -6.29 10.61
N LEU A 3 2.99 -6.09 9.61
CA LEU A 3 2.54 -5.68 8.28
C LEU A 3 1.71 -6.79 7.62
N ASN A 4 2.02 -8.05 7.93
CA ASN A 4 1.24 -9.19 7.47
C ASN A 4 -0.18 -9.19 8.04
N ASN A 5 -0.40 -8.72 9.27
CA ASN A 5 -1.77 -8.60 9.80
C ASN A 5 -2.63 -7.66 8.95
N TYR A 6 -2.11 -6.49 8.57
CA TYR A 6 -2.85 -5.55 7.72
C TYR A 6 -3.08 -6.11 6.31
N ARG A 7 -2.08 -6.81 5.75
CA ARG A 7 -2.23 -7.54 4.48
C ARG A 7 -3.36 -8.56 4.56
N ASP A 8 -3.42 -9.34 5.64
CA ASP A 8 -4.42 -10.38 5.82
C ASP A 8 -5.82 -9.81 6.04
N GLU A 9 -5.96 -8.71 6.77
CA GLU A 9 -7.22 -7.96 6.90
C GLU A 9 -7.73 -7.47 5.53
N VAL A 10 -6.85 -6.90 4.70
CA VAL A 10 -7.20 -6.49 3.33
C VAL A 10 -7.61 -7.69 2.48
N LYS A 11 -6.88 -8.80 2.57
CA LYS A 11 -7.22 -10.05 1.87
C LYS A 11 -8.61 -10.56 2.24
N GLU A 12 -8.93 -10.62 3.53
CA GLU A 12 -10.25 -11.02 4.01
C GLU A 12 -11.35 -10.09 3.52
N PHE A 13 -11.09 -8.78 3.50
CA PHE A 13 -12.03 -7.80 2.99
C PHE A 13 -12.31 -7.99 1.49
N LEU A 14 -11.27 -8.15 0.67
CA LEU A 14 -11.40 -8.37 -0.77
C LEU A 14 -12.18 -9.66 -1.10
N ILE A 15 -11.92 -10.73 -0.35
CA ILE A 15 -12.67 -12.00 -0.46
C ILE A 15 -14.15 -11.77 -0.15
N LYS A 16 -14.47 -11.05 0.94
CA LYS A 16 -15.86 -10.75 1.33
C LYS A 16 -16.60 -9.94 0.27
N MET A 17 -15.90 -9.03 -0.42
CA MET A 17 -16.47 -8.18 -1.46
C MET A 17 -16.59 -8.87 -2.82
N GLY A 18 -16.07 -10.10 -2.98
CA GLY A 18 -16.00 -10.77 -4.28
C GLY A 18 -15.09 -10.05 -5.29
N SER A 19 -14.21 -9.16 -4.80
CA SER A 19 -13.38 -8.27 -5.61
C SER A 19 -11.97 -8.81 -5.82
N ASN A 20 -11.85 -10.11 -6.10
CA ASN A 20 -10.57 -10.80 -6.24
C ASN A 20 -9.93 -10.63 -7.64
N ASN A 21 -10.25 -9.53 -8.34
CA ASN A 21 -10.14 -9.44 -9.81
C ASN A 21 -9.30 -8.27 -10.34
N GLY A 22 -8.56 -7.54 -9.49
CA GLY A 22 -7.64 -6.51 -9.97
C GLY A 22 -6.27 -7.09 -10.31
N ASP A 23 -5.89 -7.16 -11.59
CA ASP A 23 -4.50 -7.46 -11.96
C ASP A 23 -3.55 -6.40 -11.37
N ASN A 24 -2.36 -6.82 -10.94
CA ASN A 24 -1.34 -5.98 -10.33
C ASN A 24 -1.03 -4.74 -11.19
N VAL A 25 -1.10 -4.87 -12.53
CA VAL A 25 -0.89 -3.75 -13.47
C VAL A 25 -1.90 -2.63 -13.26
N GLN A 26 -3.18 -2.98 -13.07
CA GLN A 26 -4.24 -2.00 -12.82
C GLN A 26 -4.03 -1.31 -11.46
N LYS A 27 -3.68 -2.07 -10.43
CA LYS A 27 -3.40 -1.51 -9.10
C LYS A 27 -2.21 -0.55 -9.10
N VAL A 28 -1.19 -0.83 -9.91
CA VAL A 28 -0.05 0.09 -10.12
C VAL A 28 -0.48 1.36 -10.86
N ASN A 29 -1.39 1.27 -11.82
CA ASN A 29 -1.94 2.48 -12.47
C ASN A 29 -2.71 3.35 -11.48
N TRP A 30 -3.56 2.74 -10.64
CA TRP A 30 -4.24 3.47 -9.55
C TRP A 30 -3.26 4.09 -8.56
N LEU A 31 -2.17 3.38 -8.20
CA LEU A 31 -1.12 3.96 -7.36
C LEU A 31 -0.49 5.22 -7.97
N ASN A 32 -0.30 5.27 -9.30
CA ASN A 32 0.21 6.46 -9.96
C ASN A 32 -0.81 7.62 -9.90
N GLU A 33 -2.10 7.34 -10.06
CA GLU A 33 -3.17 8.33 -9.95
C GLU A 33 -3.24 8.93 -8.53
N GLU A 34 -3.24 8.08 -7.49
CA GLU A 34 -3.21 8.55 -6.08
C GLU A 34 -1.91 9.30 -5.76
N PHE A 35 -0.78 8.93 -6.37
CA PHE A 35 0.47 9.66 -6.20
C PHE A 35 0.43 11.05 -6.85
N ASP A 36 -0.24 11.20 -8.00
CA ASP A 36 -0.46 12.50 -8.63
C ASP A 36 -1.30 13.41 -7.75
N LEU A 37 -2.40 12.89 -7.21
CA LEU A 37 -3.26 13.60 -6.24
C LEU A 37 -2.52 13.95 -4.94
N LEU A 38 -1.68 13.06 -4.40
CA LEU A 38 -0.85 13.35 -3.24
C LEU A 38 0.08 14.55 -3.51
N LYS A 39 0.75 14.59 -4.68
CA LYS A 39 1.65 15.71 -5.02
C LYS A 39 0.91 17.04 -5.04
N GLU A 40 -0.29 17.07 -5.61
CA GLU A 40 -1.14 18.26 -5.62
C GLU A 40 -1.52 18.70 -4.20
N ALA A 41 -1.99 17.76 -3.36
CA ALA A 41 -2.37 18.04 -1.98
C ALA A 41 -1.21 18.58 -1.13
N VAL A 42 0.00 18.02 -1.30
CA VAL A 42 1.22 18.51 -0.64
C VAL A 42 1.56 19.93 -1.07
N ASN A 43 1.52 20.22 -2.38
CA ASN A 43 1.78 21.56 -2.91
C ASN A 43 0.77 22.60 -2.41
N GLN A 44 -0.46 22.19 -2.15
CA GLN A 44 -1.54 23.04 -1.64
C GLN A 44 -1.63 23.06 -0.11
N CYS A 45 -0.76 22.32 0.59
CA CYS A 45 -0.77 22.16 2.05
C CYS A 45 -2.12 21.65 2.62
N GLU A 46 -2.82 20.80 1.88
CA GLU A 46 -4.13 20.25 2.25
C GLU A 46 -3.98 18.98 3.08
N GLU A 47 -3.75 19.13 4.39
CA GLU A 47 -3.44 18.02 5.30
C GLU A 47 -4.44 16.85 5.24
N ASP A 48 -5.74 17.15 5.21
CA ASP A 48 -6.79 16.12 5.15
C ASP A 48 -6.66 15.27 3.88
N LYS A 49 -6.39 15.90 2.72
CA LYS A 49 -6.19 15.19 1.46
C LYS A 49 -4.89 14.41 1.46
N ILE A 50 -3.81 14.96 2.03
CA ILE A 50 -2.55 14.23 2.20
C ILE A 50 -2.78 12.93 2.97
N ARG A 51 -3.50 12.98 4.11
CA ARG A 51 -3.78 11.79 4.92
C ARG A 51 -4.62 10.77 4.16
N HIS A 52 -5.64 11.20 3.41
CA HIS A 52 -6.44 10.30 2.58
C HIS A 52 -5.61 9.60 1.51
N GLN A 53 -4.81 10.36 0.77
CA GLN A 53 -4.02 9.82 -0.32
C GLN A 53 -2.90 8.87 0.15
N LEU A 54 -2.32 9.14 1.32
CA LEU A 54 -1.41 8.18 1.98
C LEU A 54 -2.11 6.88 2.35
N TYR A 55 -3.35 6.95 2.83
CA TYR A 55 -4.15 5.77 3.15
C TYR A 55 -4.49 4.98 1.89
N ASP A 56 -4.97 5.65 0.83
CA ASP A 56 -5.38 4.99 -0.42
C ASP A 56 -4.20 4.25 -1.08
N MET A 57 -3.03 4.90 -1.15
CA MET A 57 -1.83 4.23 -1.64
C MET A 57 -1.38 3.07 -0.75
N LEU A 58 -1.43 3.23 0.58
CA LEU A 58 -1.08 2.15 1.51
C LEU A 58 -2.00 0.94 1.29
N TYR A 59 -3.30 1.20 1.11
CA TYR A 59 -4.29 0.16 0.89
C TYR A 59 -4.01 -0.59 -0.41
N LEU A 60 -3.76 0.11 -1.52
CA LEU A 60 -3.40 -0.50 -2.80
C LEU A 60 -2.13 -1.36 -2.72
N ILE A 61 -1.12 -0.92 -1.96
CA ILE A 61 0.10 -1.72 -1.72
C ILE A 61 -0.23 -3.01 -0.96
N LEU A 62 -1.09 -2.93 0.06
CA LEU A 62 -1.53 -4.10 0.81
C LEU A 62 -2.36 -5.05 -0.05
N GLU A 63 -3.21 -4.54 -0.95
CA GLU A 63 -3.95 -5.36 -1.90
C GLU A 63 -3.02 -6.15 -2.82
N ILE A 64 -1.98 -5.50 -3.36
CA ILE A 64 -0.97 -6.17 -4.18
C ILE A 64 -0.25 -7.25 -3.34
N ALA A 65 0.13 -6.93 -2.10
CA ALA A 65 0.78 -7.92 -1.23
C ALA A 65 -0.13 -9.11 -0.89
N ALA A 66 -1.43 -8.87 -0.70
CA ALA A 66 -2.43 -9.88 -0.38
C ALA A 66 -2.65 -10.86 -1.53
N ASP A 67 -2.80 -10.35 -2.75
CA ASP A 67 -3.03 -11.16 -3.95
C ASP A 67 -1.86 -12.10 -4.25
N ASN A 68 -0.64 -11.60 -4.05
CA ASN A 68 0.59 -12.33 -4.33
C ASN A 68 1.12 -13.08 -3.10
N ASN A 69 0.44 -12.99 -1.96
CA ASN A 69 0.81 -13.61 -0.69
C ASN A 69 2.25 -13.27 -0.23
N PHE A 70 2.67 -12.01 -0.42
CA PHE A 70 3.99 -11.54 -0.05
C PHE A 70 4.14 -11.39 1.47
N ASP A 71 5.29 -11.80 2.00
CA ASP A 71 5.64 -11.59 3.41
C ASP A 71 6.24 -10.19 3.60
N LEU A 72 5.41 -9.27 4.07
CA LEU A 72 5.81 -7.87 4.28
C LEU A 72 6.67 -7.71 5.53
N ASP A 73 6.52 -8.57 6.53
CA ASP A 73 7.36 -8.53 7.73
C ASP A 73 8.80 -8.96 7.41
N GLU A 74 8.96 -10.01 6.60
CA GLU A 74 10.27 -10.45 6.13
C GLU A 74 10.97 -9.36 5.30
N GLU A 75 10.27 -8.74 4.36
CA GLU A 75 10.83 -7.65 3.54
C GLU A 75 11.12 -6.40 4.36
N TRP A 76 10.31 -6.11 5.38
CA TRP A 76 10.58 -5.02 6.33
C TRP A 76 11.88 -5.27 7.09
N ASP A 77 12.10 -6.48 7.59
CA ASP A 77 13.32 -6.82 8.32
C ASP A 77 14.57 -6.76 7.43
N LYS A 78 14.50 -7.29 6.21
CA LYS A 78 15.56 -7.13 5.20
C LYS A 78 15.82 -5.65 4.88
N GLY A 79 14.76 -4.86 4.72
CA GLY A 79 14.83 -3.44 4.45
C GLY A 79 15.49 -2.65 5.59
N ARG A 80 15.14 -2.96 6.84
CA ARG A 80 15.74 -2.34 8.03
C ARG A 80 17.24 -2.58 8.09
N LYS A 81 17.70 -3.82 7.89
CA LYS A 81 19.14 -4.16 7.87
C LYS A 81 19.89 -3.40 6.79
N ARG A 82 19.38 -3.40 5.55
CA ARG A 82 19.99 -2.64 4.43
C ARG A 82 20.08 -1.14 4.70
N LYS A 83 19.07 -0.55 5.36
CA LYS A 83 19.07 0.87 5.71
C LYS A 83 20.08 1.19 6.82
N GLN A 84 20.27 0.30 7.79
CA GLN A 84 21.31 0.45 8.84
C GLN A 84 22.73 0.43 8.27
N GLU A 85 22.96 -0.20 7.12
CA GLU A 85 24.27 -0.19 6.44
C GLU A 85 24.49 1.09 5.62
N LYS A 86 23.41 1.78 5.25
CA LYS A 86 23.43 2.98 4.40
C LYS A 86 23.48 4.29 5.19
N TYR A 87 23.01 4.28 6.44
CA TYR A 87 22.97 5.43 7.36
C TYR A 87 23.91 5.21 8.52
#